data_AF-A0A1X6MZI3-F1
#
_entry.id   AF-A0A1X6MZI3-F1
#
_cell.length_a   1.000
_cell.length_b   1.000
_cell.length_c   1.000
_cell.angle_alpha   90.00
_cell.angle_beta   90.00
_cell.angle_gamma   90.00
#
_symmetry.space_group_name_H-M   'P 1'
#
loop_
_entity.id
_entity.type
_entity.pdbx_description
1 polymer ?
#
loop_
_entity_poly.entity_id
_entity_poly.type
_entity_poly.pdbx_seq_one_letter_code
_entity_poly.pdbx_strand_id
1 'polypeptide(L)'
;MYELSPLARIDHPVRYYLIDFGISSHFLEGSSRYVTELKSRDKEVPELSADVPYDAMKVDIFTLGNLYRKEFLQKYHGLDFLLPLKEAATQQQLERRPTAEVAFAIFEDISLCLISSLLRWRLRSRAESQPERVLYETVAVAREGIYHFKRLVT
;
A
#
# COMPACT_ATOMS: atom_id res chain seq x y z
N MET A 1 -10.86 -32.87 0.90
CA MET A 1 -10.79 -31.40 0.71
C MET A 1 -10.36 -31.16 -0.72
N TYR A 2 -11.13 -30.39 -1.49
CA TYR A 2 -10.67 -29.94 -2.81
C TYR A 2 -9.75 -28.74 -2.62
N GLU A 3 -8.59 -28.77 -3.26
CA GLU A 3 -7.65 -27.66 -3.26
C GLU A 3 -8.20 -26.58 -4.19
N LEU A 4 -8.58 -25.42 -3.63
CA LEU A 4 -9.07 -24.29 -4.42
C LEU A 4 -7.87 -23.45 -4.86
N SER A 5 -7.71 -23.27 -6.17
CA SER A 5 -6.71 -22.36 -6.73
C SER A 5 -7.30 -20.96 -6.86
N PRO A 6 -6.75 -19.94 -6.17
CA PRO A 6 -7.26 -18.57 -6.26
C PRO A 6 -7.01 -17.97 -7.64
N LEU A 7 -8.03 -17.32 -8.20
CA LEU A 7 -7.93 -16.59 -9.47
C LEU A 7 -7.12 -15.29 -9.32
N ALA A 8 -6.50 -14.85 -10.42
CA ALA A 8 -5.74 -13.61 -10.44
C ALA A 8 -6.66 -12.38 -10.35
N ARG A 9 -6.44 -11.53 -9.33
CA ARG A 9 -7.28 -10.33 -9.07
C ARG A 9 -7.25 -9.30 -10.19
N ILE A 10 -6.21 -9.29 -11.02
CA ILE A 10 -6.09 -8.38 -12.16
C ILE A 10 -7.03 -8.75 -13.32
N ASP A 11 -7.44 -10.02 -13.40
CA ASP A 11 -8.39 -10.51 -14.40
C ASP A 11 -9.80 -10.70 -13.81
N HIS A 12 -9.91 -10.72 -12.49
CA HIS A 12 -11.15 -10.86 -11.74
C HIS A 12 -11.23 -9.76 -10.67
N PRO A 13 -11.77 -8.58 -11.00
CA PRO A 13 -11.81 -7.44 -10.09
C PRO A 13 -12.46 -7.77 -8.75
N VAL A 14 -11.82 -7.34 -7.66
CA VAL A 14 -12.31 -7.53 -6.29
C VAL A 14 -12.53 -6.19 -5.60
N ARG A 15 -13.43 -6.17 -4.61
CA ARG A 15 -13.68 -4.99 -3.78
C ARG A 15 -12.89 -5.10 -2.48
N TYR A 16 -12.20 -4.01 -2.13
CA TYR A 16 -11.48 -3.87 -0.86
C TYR A 16 -12.30 -3.02 0.10
N TYR A 17 -12.31 -3.41 1.36
CA TYR A 17 -12.99 -2.70 2.43
C TYR A 17 -12.01 -2.46 3.57
N LEU A 18 -12.00 -1.23 4.10
CA LEU A 18 -11.38 -0.96 5.39
C LEU A 18 -12.29 -1.54 6.48
N ILE A 19 -11.70 -2.25 7.42
CA ILE A 19 -12.39 -2.90 8.53
C ILE A 19 -11.70 -2.54 9.84
N ASP A 20 -12.29 -2.98 10.96
CA ASP A 20 -11.69 -2.85 12.30
C ASP A 20 -11.57 -1.39 12.75
N PHE A 21 -12.72 -0.71 12.86
CA PHE A 21 -12.83 0.67 13.36
C PHE A 21 -12.84 0.76 14.90
N GLY A 22 -12.35 -0.26 15.60
CA GLY A 22 -12.43 -0.34 17.07
C GLY A 22 -11.62 0.73 17.82
N ILE A 23 -10.71 1.41 17.12
CA ILE A 23 -9.90 2.53 17.62
C ILE A 23 -10.10 3.82 16.82
N SER A 24 -11.17 3.89 16.00
CA SER A 24 -11.46 5.06 15.18
C SER A 24 -12.31 6.08 15.93
N SER A 25 -12.07 7.35 15.64
CA SER A 25 -12.85 8.47 16.16
C SER A 25 -13.68 9.08 15.03
N HIS A 26 -14.97 9.34 15.31
CA HIS A 26 -15.88 9.97 14.35
C HIS A 26 -15.98 11.47 14.65
N PHE A 27 -15.60 12.28 13.66
CA PHE A 27 -15.64 13.74 13.74
C PHE A 27 -16.82 14.28 12.94
N LEU A 28 -17.63 15.14 13.55
CA LEU A 28 -18.68 15.86 12.84
C LEU A 28 -18.07 16.93 11.93
N GLU A 29 -18.79 17.29 10.87
CA GLU A 29 -18.35 18.37 9.99
C GLU A 29 -18.15 19.68 10.77
N GLY A 30 -17.01 20.33 10.58
CA GLY A 30 -16.61 21.54 11.32
C GLY A 30 -16.06 21.30 12.73
N SER A 31 -16.04 20.05 13.24
CA SER A 31 -15.41 19.75 14.53
C SER A 31 -13.88 19.66 14.44
N SER A 32 -13.20 19.82 15.58
CA SER A 32 -11.75 19.68 15.66
C SER A 32 -11.35 18.21 15.47
N ARG A 33 -10.41 17.99 14.55
CA ARG A 33 -9.76 16.68 14.29
C ARG A 33 -8.54 16.40 15.17
N TYR A 34 -8.25 17.29 16.12
CA TYR A 34 -7.14 17.11 17.05
C TYR A 34 -7.56 16.20 18.20
N VAL A 35 -6.73 15.19 18.46
CA VAL A 35 -6.94 14.20 19.52
C VAL A 35 -5.73 14.12 20.44
N THR A 36 -5.99 13.75 21.69
CA THR A 36 -4.96 13.40 22.69
C THR A 36 -5.15 11.93 23.05
N GLU A 37 -4.60 11.06 22.22
CA GLU A 37 -4.73 9.61 22.40
C GLU A 37 -3.38 8.91 22.26
N LEU A 38 -3.20 7.83 23.01
CA LEU A 38 -2.06 6.92 22.87
C LEU A 38 -2.44 5.62 22.13
N LYS A 39 -3.70 5.50 21.72
CA LYS A 39 -4.21 4.30 21.04
C LYS A 39 -3.88 4.39 19.56
N SER A 40 -2.80 3.72 19.17
CA SER A 40 -2.48 3.48 17.77
C SER A 40 -2.02 2.04 17.57
N ARG A 41 -2.40 1.47 16.42
CA ARG A 41 -1.89 0.17 15.97
C ARG A 41 -0.44 0.28 15.51
N ASP A 42 -0.07 1.43 14.95
CA ASP A 42 1.31 1.74 14.59
C ASP A 42 1.99 2.54 15.69
N LYS A 43 2.90 1.90 16.41
CA LYS A 43 3.65 2.50 17.52
C LYS A 43 4.80 3.40 17.08
N GLU A 44 5.08 3.48 15.77
CA GLU A 44 6.13 4.35 15.24
C GLU A 44 5.64 5.76 14.90
N VAL A 45 4.35 6.04 15.11
CA VAL A 45 3.77 7.38 14.95
C VAL A 45 4.42 8.31 15.99
N PRO A 46 5.18 9.35 15.57
CA PRO A 46 6.00 10.14 16.48
C PRO A 46 5.21 11.10 17.39
N GLU A 47 3.99 11.46 17.00
CA GLU A 47 3.15 12.45 17.68
C GLU A 47 2.22 11.88 18.75
N LEU A 48 2.18 10.55 18.94
CA LEU A 48 1.30 9.92 19.92
C LEU A 48 1.60 10.47 21.31
N SER A 49 0.66 11.24 21.84
CA SER A 49 0.77 11.92 23.12
C SER A 49 -0.57 11.92 23.85
N ALA A 50 -0.51 11.73 25.17
CA ALA A 50 -1.68 11.89 26.04
C ALA A 50 -1.94 13.36 26.39
N ASP A 51 -0.94 14.24 26.24
CA ASP A 51 -0.98 15.61 26.75
C ASP A 51 -1.00 16.65 25.62
N VAL A 52 -0.39 16.34 24.47
CA VAL A 52 -0.27 17.26 23.33
C VAL A 52 -1.24 16.83 22.23
N PRO A 53 -2.25 17.65 21.88
CA PRO A 53 -3.17 17.33 20.81
C PRO A 53 -2.47 17.28 19.45
N TYR A 54 -2.84 16.31 18.61
CA TYR A 54 -2.33 16.16 17.25
C TYR A 54 -3.46 15.83 16.26
N ASP A 55 -3.27 16.16 14.98
CA ASP A 55 -4.24 15.90 13.91
C ASP A 55 -4.35 14.39 13.62
N ALA A 56 -5.49 13.78 13.97
CA ALA A 56 -5.75 12.36 13.77
C ALA A 56 -5.66 11.94 12.30
N MET A 57 -6.05 12.80 11.36
CA MET A 57 -6.04 12.47 9.92
C MET A 57 -4.61 12.28 9.41
N LYS A 58 -3.64 13.04 9.95
CA LYS A 58 -2.23 12.94 9.56
C LYS A 58 -1.55 11.70 10.14
N VAL A 59 -2.12 11.11 11.18
CA VAL A 59 -1.67 9.83 11.77
C VAL A 59 -2.02 8.67 10.83
N ASP A 60 -3.23 8.69 10.25
CA ASP A 60 -3.63 7.69 9.25
C ASP A 60 -2.72 7.73 8.02
N ILE A 61 -2.37 8.93 7.55
CA ILE A 61 -1.41 9.11 6.45
C ILE A 61 -0.05 8.51 6.80
N PHE A 62 0.48 8.79 8.00
CA PHE A 62 1.73 8.19 8.45
C PHE A 62 1.65 6.67 8.51
N THR A 63 0.55 6.14 9.05
CA THR A 63 0.32 4.70 9.18
C THR A 63 0.30 4.02 7.81
N LEU A 64 -0.35 4.60 6.81
CA LEU A 64 -0.33 4.12 5.43
C LEU A 64 1.08 4.19 4.82
N GLY A 65 1.79 5.30 5.02
CA GLY A 65 3.18 5.44 4.56
C GLY A 65 4.10 4.38 5.17
N ASN A 66 3.90 4.07 6.45
CA ASN A 66 4.68 3.07 7.17
C ASN A 66 4.30 1.64 6.75
N LEU A 67 3.03 1.40 6.43
CA LEU A 67 2.56 0.17 5.81
C LEU A 67 3.26 -0.04 4.45
N TYR A 68 3.34 0.97 3.58
CA TYR A 68 4.10 0.87 2.32
C TYR A 68 5.58 0.57 2.56
N ARG A 69 6.18 1.18 3.59
CA ARG A 69 7.58 0.90 3.95
C ARG A 69 7.78 -0.55 4.37
N LYS A 70 7.02 -1.03 5.35
CA LYS A 70 7.22 -2.33 6.02
C LYS A 70 6.72 -3.49 5.17
N GLU A 71 5.54 -3.37 4.60
CA GLU A 71 4.85 -4.47 3.93
C GLU A 71 5.21 -4.57 2.45
N PHE A 72 5.68 -3.48 1.84
CA PHE A 72 6.00 -3.45 0.41
C PHE A 72 7.48 -3.23 0.15
N LEU A 73 8.01 -2.03 0.42
CA LEU A 73 9.36 -1.62 0.00
C LEU A 73 10.47 -2.48 0.63
N GLN A 74 10.33 -2.83 1.90
CA GLN A 74 11.29 -3.69 2.62
C GLN A 74 11.19 -5.17 2.25
N LYS A 75 10.02 -5.64 1.80
CA LYS A 75 9.78 -7.07 1.52
C LYS A 75 9.96 -7.42 0.05
N TYR A 76 9.75 -6.48 -0.87
CA TYR A 76 9.74 -6.75 -2.31
C TYR A 76 10.65 -5.81 -3.10
N HIS A 77 11.17 -6.33 -4.21
CA HIS A 77 11.89 -5.55 -5.23
C HIS A 77 10.94 -4.93 -6.25
N GLY A 78 11.36 -3.82 -6.87
CA GLY A 78 10.65 -3.21 -8.01
C GLY A 78 9.43 -2.39 -7.62
N LEU A 79 9.28 -2.06 -6.33
CA LEU A 79 8.22 -1.20 -5.81
C LEU A 79 8.72 0.21 -5.47
N ASP A 80 9.91 0.58 -5.97
CA ASP A 80 10.56 1.86 -5.68
C ASP A 80 9.74 3.06 -6.18
N PHE A 81 8.79 2.84 -7.11
CA PHE A 81 7.81 3.85 -7.52
C PHE A 81 6.91 4.33 -6.36
N LEU A 82 6.77 3.57 -5.27
CA LEU A 82 6.04 4.00 -4.07
C LEU A 82 6.85 4.91 -3.15
N LEU A 83 8.17 5.08 -3.39
CA LEU A 83 9.04 5.88 -2.53
C LEU A 83 8.54 7.31 -2.33
N PRO A 84 8.14 8.08 -3.36
CA PRO A 84 7.68 9.45 -3.17
C PRO A 84 6.48 9.55 -2.23
N LEU A 85 5.50 8.65 -2.40
CA LEU A 85 4.31 8.59 -1.54
C LEU A 85 4.69 8.20 -0.11
N LYS A 86 5.52 7.18 0.07
CA LYS A 86 6.01 6.76 1.38
C LYS A 86 6.76 7.89 2.08
N GLU A 87 7.64 8.61 1.37
CA GLU A 87 8.47 9.67 1.95
C GLU A 87 7.65 10.90 2.34
N ALA A 88 6.67 11.29 1.51
CA ALA A 88 5.74 12.35 1.85
C ALA A 88 4.88 11.97 3.07
N ALA A 89 4.36 10.74 3.11
CA ALA A 89 3.50 10.26 4.18
C ALA A 89 4.22 10.06 5.52
N THR A 90 5.50 9.67 5.50
CA THR A 90 6.28 9.35 6.72
C THR A 90 7.14 10.52 7.25
N GLN A 91 6.82 11.76 6.88
CA GLN A 91 7.48 12.95 7.41
C GLN A 91 7.31 13.04 8.93
N GLN A 92 8.40 13.30 9.64
CA GLN A 92 8.40 13.38 11.10
C GLN A 92 7.55 14.57 11.61
N GLN A 93 7.64 15.70 10.91
CA GLN A 93 6.82 16.88 11.23
C GLN A 93 5.41 16.71 10.67
N LEU A 94 4.41 16.80 11.54
CA LEU A 94 2.99 16.64 11.22
C LEU A 94 2.52 17.57 10.08
N GLU A 95 2.96 18.83 10.14
CA GLU A 95 2.61 19.88 9.17
C GLU A 95 3.16 19.60 7.77
N ARG A 96 4.27 18.86 7.67
CA ARG A 96 4.90 18.50 6.39
C ARG A 96 4.27 17.28 5.73
N ARG A 97 3.45 16.52 6.45
CA ARG A 97 2.73 15.40 5.84
C ARG A 97 1.63 15.91 4.92
N PRO A 98 1.36 15.25 3.79
CA PRO A 98 0.23 15.60 2.95
C PRO A 98 -1.10 15.34 3.67
N THR A 99 -2.18 15.95 3.16
CA THR A 99 -3.54 15.50 3.47
C THR A 99 -3.86 14.22 2.67
N ALA A 100 -5.01 13.59 2.93
CA ALA A 100 -5.44 12.42 2.18
C ALA A 100 -5.63 12.73 0.69
N GLU A 101 -6.17 13.90 0.36
CA GLU A 101 -6.39 14.35 -1.02
C GLU A 101 -5.06 14.55 -1.75
N VAL A 102 -4.08 15.17 -1.09
CA VAL A 102 -2.74 15.37 -1.67
C VAL A 102 -2.01 14.04 -1.81
N ALA A 103 -2.10 13.15 -0.82
CA ALA A 103 -1.51 11.81 -0.89
C ALA A 103 -2.13 10.98 -2.02
N PHE A 104 -3.44 11.11 -2.22
CA PHE A 104 -4.17 10.47 -3.31
C PHE A 104 -3.70 11.00 -4.67
N ALA A 105 -3.55 12.33 -4.83
CA ALA A 105 -3.01 12.91 -6.06
C ALA A 105 -1.59 12.40 -6.38
N ILE A 106 -0.71 12.30 -5.37
CA ILE A 106 0.62 11.70 -5.54
C ILE A 106 0.51 10.25 -6.03
N PHE A 107 -0.42 9.48 -5.47
CA PHE A 107 -0.65 8.10 -5.89
C PHE A 107 -1.20 8.01 -7.33
N GLU A 108 -2.12 8.89 -7.71
CA GLU A 108 -2.63 8.97 -9.09
C GLU A 108 -1.50 9.24 -10.07
N ASP A 109 -0.66 10.23 -9.80
CA ASP A 109 0.51 10.57 -10.64
C ASP A 109 1.47 9.38 -10.80
N ILE A 110 1.74 8.66 -9.71
CA ILE A 110 2.52 7.42 -9.75
C ILE A 110 1.83 6.39 -10.63
N SER A 111 0.52 6.19 -10.46
CA SER A 111 -0.25 5.15 -11.16
C SER A 111 -0.29 5.35 -12.68
N LEU A 112 -0.34 6.60 -13.14
CA LEU A 112 -0.32 6.97 -14.55
C LEU A 112 0.99 6.60 -15.24
N CYS A 113 2.09 6.52 -14.49
CA CYS A 113 3.40 6.13 -14.99
C CYS A 113 3.59 4.60 -15.05
N LEU A 114 2.68 3.79 -14.49
CA LEU A 114 2.83 2.34 -14.41
C LEU A 114 2.31 1.65 -15.67
N ILE A 115 3.15 0.80 -16.26
CA ILE A 115 2.78 0.01 -17.43
C ILE A 115 2.07 -1.27 -16.96
N SER A 116 1.03 -1.71 -17.69
CA SER A 116 0.23 -2.89 -17.33
C SER A 116 1.06 -4.17 -17.12
N SER A 117 2.16 -4.35 -17.86
CA SER A 117 3.08 -5.47 -17.69
C SER A 117 3.78 -5.47 -16.33
N LEU A 118 4.11 -4.30 -15.78
CA LEU A 118 4.69 -4.17 -14.44
C LEU A 118 3.66 -4.58 -13.37
N LEU A 119 2.40 -4.15 -13.53
CA LEU A 119 1.30 -4.47 -12.59
C LEU A 119 0.88 -5.95 -12.63
N ARG A 120 1.02 -6.60 -13.79
CA ARG A 120 0.79 -8.05 -13.95
C ARG A 120 1.98 -8.87 -13.47
N TRP A 121 3.16 -8.28 -13.34
CA TRP A 121 4.33 -9.01 -12.87
C TRP A 121 4.16 -9.49 -11.43
N ARG A 122 4.82 -10.60 -11.10
CA ARG A 122 4.82 -11.09 -9.72
C ARG A 122 5.55 -10.13 -8.79
N LEU A 123 5.11 -10.05 -7.54
CA LEU A 123 5.93 -9.49 -6.48
C LEU A 123 7.16 -10.38 -6.27
N ARG A 124 8.35 -9.76 -6.23
CA ARG A 124 9.62 -10.47 -6.04
C ARG A 124 10.11 -10.24 -4.63
N SER A 125 9.98 -11.25 -3.77
CA SER A 125 10.38 -11.14 -2.37
C SER A 125 11.91 -11.02 -2.27
N ARG A 126 12.39 -10.14 -1.40
CA ARG A 126 13.82 -9.96 -1.10
C ARG A 126 14.42 -11.16 -0.37
N ALA A 127 13.58 -12.03 0.19
CA ALA A 127 14.00 -13.25 0.87
C ALA A 127 14.10 -14.47 -0.06
N GLU A 128 13.74 -14.35 -1.34
CA GLU A 128 13.87 -15.45 -2.32
C GLU A 128 15.34 -15.82 -2.54
N SER A 129 15.63 -17.13 -2.48
CA SER A 129 16.92 -17.65 -2.92
C SER A 129 17.07 -17.55 -4.44
N GLN A 130 18.30 -17.59 -4.96
CA GLN A 130 18.56 -17.54 -6.41
C GLN A 130 17.83 -18.65 -7.20
N PRO A 131 17.79 -19.92 -6.75
CA PRO A 131 17.06 -20.98 -7.45
C PRO A 131 15.55 -20.73 -7.49
N GLU A 132 14.94 -20.32 -6.37
CA GLU A 132 13.52 -19.98 -6.29
C GLU A 132 13.19 -18.82 -7.24
N ARG A 133 14.05 -17.80 -7.28
CA ARG A 133 13.88 -16.66 -8.16
C ARG A 133 13.81 -17.08 -9.63
N VAL A 134 14.71 -17.93 -10.09
CA VAL A 134 14.74 -18.42 -11.49
C VAL A 134 13.46 -19.21 -11.82
N LEU A 135 13.03 -20.09 -10.92
CA LEU A 135 11.80 -20.85 -11.10
C LEU A 135 10.57 -19.92 -11.21
N TYR A 136 10.42 -18.98 -10.27
CA TYR A 136 9.28 -18.07 -10.24
C TYR A 136 9.28 -17.07 -11.40
N GLU A 137 10.43 -16.59 -11.86
CA GLU A 137 10.51 -15.76 -13.07
C GLU A 137 10.07 -16.56 -14.31
N THR A 138 10.46 -17.84 -14.43
CA THR A 138 10.03 -18.72 -15.53
C THR A 138 8.51 -18.90 -15.55
N VAL A 139 7.92 -19.16 -14.38
CA VAL A 139 6.46 -19.28 -14.23
C VAL A 139 5.75 -17.96 -14.59
N ALA A 140 6.30 -16.81 -14.18
CA ALA A 140 5.73 -15.50 -14.52
C ALA A 140 5.75 -15.24 -16.03
N VAL A 141 6.88 -15.50 -16.71
CA VAL A 141 6.98 -15.37 -18.17
C VAL A 141 5.96 -16.26 -18.88
N ALA A 142 5.83 -17.52 -18.48
CA ALA A 142 4.86 -18.44 -19.07
C ALA A 142 3.42 -17.93 -18.89
N ARG A 143 3.08 -17.41 -17.69
CA ARG A 143 1.76 -16.83 -17.41
C ARG A 143 1.45 -15.63 -18.30
N GLU A 144 2.39 -14.69 -18.44
CA GLU A 144 2.22 -13.52 -19.32
C GLU A 144 2.09 -13.94 -20.79
N GLY A 145 2.86 -14.94 -21.23
CA GLY A 145 2.74 -15.51 -22.57
C GLY A 145 1.35 -16.08 -22.86
N ILE A 146 0.80 -16.86 -21.92
CA ILE A 146 -0.57 -17.41 -22.02
C ILE A 146 -1.61 -16.28 -22.06
N TYR A 147 -1.44 -15.24 -21.24
CA TYR A 147 -2.35 -14.08 -21.23
C TYR A 147 -2.37 -13.36 -22.58
N HIS A 148 -1.19 -13.03 -23.13
CA HIS A 148 -1.09 -12.36 -24.43
C HIS A 148 -1.66 -13.23 -25.56
N PHE A 149 -1.44 -14.54 -25.53
CA PHE A 149 -2.01 -15.45 -26.51
C PHE A 149 -3.55 -15.48 -26.45
N LYS A 150 -4.14 -15.60 -25.25
CA LYS A 150 -5.60 -15.56 -25.06
C LYS A 150 -6.22 -14.26 -25.61
N ARG A 151 -5.53 -13.12 -25.44
CA ARG A 151 -5.97 -11.82 -25.95
C ARG A 151 -5.86 -11.67 -27.47
N LEU A 152 -5.09 -12.51 -28.16
CA LEU A 152 -4.98 -12.48 -29.63
C LEU A 152 -6.03 -13.37 -30.31
N VAL A 153 -6.57 -14.36 -29.59
CA VAL A 153 -7.52 -15.36 -30.10
C VAL A 153 -8.98 -14.98 -29.77
N THR A 154 -9.19 -13.98 -28.92
CA THR A 154 -10.50 -13.41 -28.56
C THR A 154 -10.58 -11.98 -29.07
#